data_AF-A0A7S9C6K7-F1
#
_entry.id   AF-A0A7S9C6K7-F1
#
_cell.length_a   1.000
_cell.length_b   1.000
_cell.length_c   1.000
_cell.angle_alpha   90.00
_cell.angle_beta   90.00
_cell.angle_gamma   90.00
#
_symmetry.space_group_name_H-M   'P 1'
#
loop_
_entity.id
_entity.type
_entity.pdbx_description
1 polymer ?
#
loop_
_entity_poly.entity_id
_entity_poly.type
_entity_poly.pdbx_seq_one_letter_code
_entity_poly.pdbx_strand_id
1 'polypeptide(L)'
;MNKYSLCKTSIGLLALLLPLGVAQAARMSAAEHKRSDARITADYKADEAGCKAQSGNAKDICLQEAKARRTVAHAELQHSYSGKARDWTRLQVAKAESAYAVAKERCDDKAGQAKDVCVEEAKAVETKALAEARMNKRIEAARSDAASDKNDAGYKLATEKCESQAGDAKSACIAQAKARFGKS
;
A
#
# COMPACT_ATOMS: atom_id res chain seq x y z
N MET A 1 -43.95 1.10 -47.65
CA MET A 1 -45.30 1.21 -47.04
C MET A 1 -45.12 0.98 -45.55
N ASN A 2 -45.12 2.05 -44.75
CA ASN A 2 -46.20 2.41 -43.83
C ASN A 2 -46.27 1.47 -42.60
N LYS A 3 -46.22 1.90 -41.34
CA LYS A 3 -46.47 3.22 -40.75
C LYS A 3 -45.91 3.23 -39.33
N TYR A 4 -45.36 4.37 -38.95
CA TYR A 4 -45.20 4.80 -37.56
C TYR A 4 -46.54 4.75 -36.84
N SER A 5 -46.56 4.21 -35.62
CA SER A 5 -47.60 4.52 -34.64
C SER A 5 -46.93 5.03 -33.37
N LEU A 6 -47.04 6.34 -33.18
CA LEU A 6 -46.84 7.04 -31.93
C LEU A 6 -47.66 6.37 -30.82
N CYS A 7 -47.05 6.16 -29.65
CA CYS A 7 -47.77 6.37 -28.41
C CYS A 7 -46.95 7.33 -27.55
N LYS A 8 -47.56 8.50 -27.35
CA LYS A 8 -47.07 9.63 -26.57
C LYS A 8 -47.10 9.25 -25.09
N THR A 9 -45.98 9.38 -24.39
CA THR A 9 -45.98 9.69 -22.95
C THR A 9 -44.84 10.66 -22.67
N SER A 10 -45.19 11.95 -22.66
CA SER A 10 -44.38 12.99 -22.06
C SER A 10 -44.41 12.81 -20.53
N ILE A 11 -43.28 12.41 -19.96
CA ILE A 11 -42.96 12.68 -18.56
C ILE A 11 -41.59 13.34 -18.57
N GLY A 12 -41.58 14.67 -18.49
CA GLY A 12 -40.39 15.38 -18.07
C GLY A 12 -40.31 15.34 -16.54
N LEU A 13 -39.17 14.90 -15.99
CA LEU A 13 -38.62 15.46 -14.75
C LEU A 13 -37.18 14.97 -14.49
N LEU A 14 -36.30 15.95 -14.33
CA LEU A 14 -35.10 15.99 -13.50
C LEU A 14 -33.96 14.99 -13.78
N ALA A 15 -33.01 15.45 -14.60
CA ALA A 15 -31.61 15.05 -14.48
C ALA A 15 -31.08 15.48 -13.11
N LEU A 16 -31.12 14.58 -12.13
CA LEU A 16 -30.38 14.73 -10.89
C LEU A 16 -28.90 14.51 -11.22
N LEU A 17 -28.20 15.59 -11.57
CA LEU A 17 -26.75 15.67 -11.52
C LEU A 17 -26.35 15.46 -10.05
N LEU A 18 -26.15 14.20 -9.65
CA LEU A 18 -25.41 13.90 -8.43
C LEU A 18 -24.03 14.54 -8.62
N PRO A 19 -23.61 15.51 -7.79
CA PRO A 19 -22.20 15.80 -7.72
C PRO A 19 -21.54 14.50 -7.28
N LEU A 20 -20.69 13.94 -8.13
CA LEU A 20 -19.68 12.97 -7.72
C LEU A 20 -18.82 13.69 -6.70
N GLY A 21 -19.27 13.70 -5.45
CA GLY A 21 -18.44 14.01 -4.32
C GLY A 21 -17.31 13.02 -4.39
N VAL A 22 -16.12 13.51 -4.75
CA VAL A 22 -14.88 12.79 -4.49
C VAL A 22 -14.93 12.45 -3.01
N ALA A 23 -15.25 11.19 -2.71
CA ALA A 23 -15.13 10.63 -1.39
C ALA A 23 -13.62 10.67 -1.11
N GLN A 24 -13.17 11.77 -0.53
CA GLN A 24 -11.80 11.91 -0.09
C GLN A 24 -11.67 10.91 1.04
N ALA A 25 -11.10 9.74 0.75
CA ALA A 25 -10.80 8.71 1.74
C ALA A 25 -9.98 9.39 2.84
N ALA A 26 -10.64 9.69 3.96
CA ALA A 26 -9.99 10.34 5.09
C ALA A 26 -8.86 9.41 5.54
N ARG A 27 -7.64 9.95 5.62
CA ARG A 27 -6.53 9.20 6.21
C ARG A 27 -6.91 8.85 7.64
N MET A 28 -6.68 7.59 8.03
CA MET A 28 -7.05 7.07 9.34
C MET A 28 -6.52 7.96 10.47
N SER A 29 -7.38 8.34 11.41
CA SER A 29 -7.00 9.16 12.56
C SER A 29 -6.13 8.39 13.55
N ALA A 30 -5.37 9.10 14.40
CA ALA A 30 -4.59 8.46 15.47
C ALA A 30 -5.47 7.66 16.45
N ALA A 31 -6.71 8.11 16.69
CA ALA A 31 -7.67 7.39 17.52
C ALA A 31 -8.15 6.09 16.86
N GLU A 32 -8.42 6.10 15.56
CA GLU A 32 -8.76 4.91 14.78
C GLU A 32 -7.59 3.93 14.66
N HIS A 33 -6.37 4.44 14.49
CA HIS A 33 -5.15 3.63 14.51
C HIS A 33 -5.02 2.87 15.83
N LYS A 34 -5.10 3.58 16.97
CA LYS A 34 -5.04 2.96 18.31
C LYS A 34 -6.14 1.93 18.53
N ARG A 35 -7.38 2.22 18.12
CA ARG A 35 -8.50 1.26 18.23
C ARG A 35 -8.28 0.01 17.39
N SER A 36 -7.80 0.18 16.16
CA SER A 36 -7.54 -0.94 15.26
C SER A 36 -6.37 -1.80 15.74
N ASP A 37 -5.32 -1.18 16.30
CA ASP A 37 -4.19 -1.88 16.93
C ASP A 37 -4.63 -2.74 18.13
N ALA A 38 -5.50 -2.17 18.98
CA ALA A 38 -6.10 -2.90 20.09
C ALA A 38 -6.97 -4.07 19.60
N ARG A 39 -7.74 -3.88 18.52
CA ARG A 39 -8.53 -4.96 17.90
C ARG A 39 -7.64 -6.07 17.36
N ILE A 40 -6.58 -5.76 16.61
CA ILE A 40 -5.62 -6.76 16.11
C ILE A 40 -5.01 -7.58 17.25
N THR A 41 -4.69 -6.93 18.38
CA THR A 41 -4.18 -7.61 19.57
C THR A 41 -5.23 -8.52 20.21
N ALA A 42 -6.49 -8.09 20.25
CA ALA A 42 -7.59 -8.91 20.77
C ALA A 42 -7.88 -10.11 19.86
N ASP A 43 -7.94 -9.90 18.54
CA ASP A 43 -8.16 -10.94 17.53
C ASP A 43 -7.05 -12.00 17.61
N TYR A 44 -5.79 -11.59 17.71
CA TYR A 44 -4.67 -12.52 17.89
C TYR A 44 -4.81 -13.37 19.17
N LYS A 45 -5.21 -12.78 20.29
CA LYS A 45 -5.44 -13.52 21.54
C LYS A 45 -6.60 -14.51 21.40
N ALA A 46 -7.67 -14.13 20.70
CA ALA A 46 -8.80 -15.00 20.44
C ALA A 46 -8.40 -16.18 19.53
N ASP A 47 -7.66 -15.91 18.46
CA ASP A 47 -7.12 -16.92 17.55
C ASP A 47 -6.20 -17.90 18.30
N GLU A 48 -5.25 -17.38 19.10
CA GLU A 48 -4.34 -18.20 19.91
C GLU A 48 -5.09 -19.10 20.90
N ALA A 49 -6.15 -18.57 21.52
CA ALA A 49 -7.02 -19.35 22.39
C ALA A 49 -7.76 -20.45 21.61
N GLY A 50 -8.26 -20.14 20.41
CA GLY A 50 -8.91 -21.11 19.52
C GLY A 50 -7.99 -22.26 19.11
N CYS A 51 -6.69 -21.98 18.93
CA CYS A 51 -5.69 -23.00 18.61
C CYS A 51 -5.43 -24.00 19.76
N LYS A 52 -5.85 -23.73 21.01
CA LYS A 52 -5.59 -24.62 22.15
C LYS A 52 -6.28 -25.98 22.05
N ALA A 53 -7.37 -26.07 21.29
CA ALA A 53 -8.09 -27.33 21.05
C ALA A 53 -7.34 -28.27 20.09
N GLN A 54 -6.33 -27.76 19.38
CA GLN A 54 -5.51 -28.54 18.43
C GLN A 54 -4.30 -29.16 19.14
N SER A 55 -3.68 -30.15 18.49
CA SER A 55 -2.45 -30.81 18.98
C SER A 55 -1.49 -31.11 17.82
N GLY A 56 -0.21 -31.34 18.15
CA GLY A 56 0.84 -31.60 17.16
C GLY A 56 0.97 -30.48 16.12
N ASN A 57 1.33 -30.86 14.89
CA ASN A 57 1.56 -29.90 13.80
C ASN A 57 0.31 -29.05 13.48
N ALA A 58 -0.90 -29.59 13.66
CA ALA A 58 -2.13 -28.83 13.46
C ALA A 58 -2.22 -27.62 14.41
N LYS A 59 -1.70 -27.74 15.64
CA LYS A 59 -1.60 -26.63 16.59
C LYS A 59 -0.55 -25.62 16.14
N ASP A 60 0.60 -26.08 15.67
CA ASP A 60 1.70 -25.22 15.25
C ASP A 60 1.33 -24.39 14.02
N ILE A 61 0.70 -25.03 13.02
CA ILE A 61 0.09 -24.34 11.86
C ILE A 61 -0.92 -23.29 12.34
N CYS A 62 -1.85 -23.65 13.23
CA CYS A 62 -2.88 -22.72 13.73
C CYS A 62 -2.24 -21.50 14.40
N LEU A 63 -1.24 -21.70 15.25
CA LEU A 63 -0.52 -20.63 15.94
C LEU A 63 0.28 -19.76 14.97
N GLN A 64 0.93 -20.34 13.95
CA GLN A 64 1.62 -19.55 12.94
C GLN A 64 0.66 -18.76 12.05
N GLU A 65 -0.51 -19.31 11.72
CA GLU A 65 -1.52 -18.57 10.98
C GLU A 65 -2.06 -17.38 11.77
N ALA A 66 -2.27 -17.54 13.08
CA ALA A 66 -2.65 -16.44 13.97
C ALA A 66 -1.56 -15.35 14.00
N LYS A 67 -0.28 -15.74 14.14
CA LYS A 67 0.87 -14.82 14.10
C LYS A 67 1.00 -14.12 12.74
N ALA A 68 0.79 -14.85 11.65
CA ALA A 68 0.80 -14.33 10.29
C ALA A 68 -0.30 -13.27 10.10
N ARG A 69 -1.54 -13.59 10.48
CA ARG A 69 -2.68 -12.64 10.43
C ARG A 69 -2.38 -11.38 11.23
N ARG A 70 -1.88 -11.52 12.46
CA ARG A 70 -1.48 -10.38 13.30
C ARG A 70 -0.42 -9.51 12.63
N THR A 71 0.64 -10.14 12.13
CA THR A 71 1.80 -9.44 11.52
C THR A 71 1.37 -8.67 10.28
N VAL A 72 0.63 -9.31 9.39
CA VAL A 72 0.08 -8.68 8.20
C VAL A 72 -0.88 -7.55 8.57
N ALA A 73 -1.81 -7.77 9.52
CA ALA A 73 -2.77 -6.76 9.92
C ALA A 73 -2.10 -5.51 10.52
N HIS A 74 -1.06 -5.65 11.34
CA HIS A 74 -0.28 -4.50 11.81
C HIS A 74 0.40 -3.78 10.65
N ALA A 75 0.99 -4.49 9.69
CA ALA A 75 1.62 -3.86 8.54
C ALA A 75 0.61 -3.13 7.64
N GLU A 76 -0.58 -3.70 7.44
CA GLU A 76 -1.71 -3.06 6.74
C GLU A 76 -2.18 -1.81 7.48
N LEU A 77 -2.28 -1.88 8.80
CA LEU A 77 -2.63 -0.74 9.64
C LEU A 77 -1.62 0.40 9.51
N GLN A 78 -0.32 0.09 9.57
CA GLN A 78 0.74 1.08 9.42
C GLN A 78 0.77 1.70 8.01
N HIS A 79 0.55 0.90 6.98
CA HIS A 79 0.44 1.41 5.63
C HIS A 79 -0.81 2.31 5.47
N SER A 80 -1.96 1.90 6.00
CA SER A 80 -3.20 2.67 5.96
C SER A 80 -3.11 3.99 6.72
N TYR A 81 -2.37 4.02 7.84
CA TYR A 81 -2.13 5.22 8.63
C TYR A 81 -1.19 6.20 7.93
N SER A 82 -0.06 5.68 7.43
CA SER A 82 1.01 6.51 6.89
C SER A 82 0.79 6.92 5.43
N GLY A 83 0.16 6.07 4.63
CA GLY A 83 0.09 6.17 3.17
C GLY A 83 1.46 6.08 2.46
N LYS A 84 2.54 5.72 3.17
CA LYS A 84 3.90 5.78 2.63
C LYS A 84 4.24 4.54 1.82
N ALA A 85 4.91 4.72 0.68
CA ALA A 85 5.41 3.64 -0.17
C ALA A 85 6.35 2.66 0.57
N ARG A 86 7.16 3.18 1.50
CA ARG A 86 7.99 2.34 2.38
C ARG A 86 7.16 1.38 3.23
N ASP A 87 6.05 1.87 3.78
CA ASP A 87 5.20 1.06 4.65
C ASP A 87 4.34 0.08 3.84
N TRP A 88 4.02 0.41 2.57
CA TRP A 88 3.50 -0.55 1.59
C TRP A 88 4.52 -1.67 1.29
N THR A 89 5.80 -1.34 1.11
CA THR A 89 6.85 -2.34 0.88
C THR A 89 6.97 -3.27 2.08
N ARG A 90 6.94 -2.73 3.30
CA ARG A 90 6.95 -3.52 4.55
C ARG A 90 5.75 -4.45 4.64
N LEU A 91 4.58 -4.01 4.21
CA LEU A 91 3.40 -4.86 4.11
C LEU A 91 3.62 -6.04 3.15
N GLN A 92 4.18 -5.82 1.96
CA GLN A 92 4.46 -6.93 1.03
C GLN A 92 5.50 -7.91 1.58
N VAL A 93 6.54 -7.41 2.26
CA VAL A 93 7.53 -8.25 2.95
C VAL A 93 6.87 -9.08 4.05
N ALA A 94 6.07 -8.45 4.91
CA ALA A 94 5.34 -9.13 5.97
C ALA A 94 4.42 -10.24 5.44
N LYS A 95 3.74 -10.02 4.30
CA LYS A 95 2.92 -11.03 3.63
C LYS A 95 3.76 -12.21 3.14
N ALA A 96 4.90 -11.95 2.50
CA ALA A 96 5.80 -12.98 1.99
C ALA A 96 6.37 -13.87 3.12
N GLU A 97 6.95 -13.25 4.14
CA GLU A 97 7.57 -13.94 5.28
C GLU A 97 6.53 -14.73 6.09
N SER A 98 5.34 -14.15 6.29
CA SER A 98 4.25 -14.83 7.00
C SER A 98 3.71 -16.03 6.22
N ALA A 99 3.58 -15.91 4.89
CA ALA A 99 3.15 -17.02 4.05
C ALA A 99 4.17 -18.16 4.05
N TYR A 100 5.47 -17.83 3.98
CA TYR A 100 6.54 -18.81 4.09
C TYR A 100 6.54 -19.52 5.45
N ALA A 101 6.41 -18.77 6.55
CA ALA A 101 6.37 -19.35 7.89
C ALA A 101 5.22 -20.35 8.06
N VAL A 102 4.01 -20.02 7.59
CA VAL A 102 2.86 -20.93 7.59
C VAL A 102 3.10 -22.13 6.68
N ALA A 103 3.64 -21.93 5.49
CA ALA A 103 3.94 -23.01 4.55
C ALA A 103 4.98 -23.98 5.13
N LYS A 104 5.96 -23.49 5.88
CA LYS A 104 6.98 -24.31 6.53
C LYS A 104 6.38 -25.25 7.58
N GLU A 105 5.51 -24.77 8.46
CA GLU A 105 4.80 -25.66 9.41
C GLU A 105 3.94 -26.69 8.66
N ARG A 106 3.29 -26.28 7.55
CA ARG A 106 2.53 -27.23 6.71
C ARG A 106 3.41 -28.30 6.06
N CYS A 107 4.69 -28.01 5.84
CA CYS A 107 5.66 -28.99 5.36
C CYS A 107 6.13 -29.95 6.46
N ASP A 108 5.93 -29.62 7.75
CA ASP A 108 6.46 -30.42 8.86
C ASP A 108 5.74 -31.77 9.02
N ASP A 109 4.54 -31.94 8.46
CA ASP A 109 3.85 -33.24 8.35
C ASP A 109 4.50 -34.20 7.34
N LYS A 110 5.43 -33.72 6.52
CA LYS A 110 6.14 -34.52 5.51
C LYS A 110 7.45 -35.06 6.10
N ALA A 111 8.04 -36.05 5.43
CA ALA A 111 9.32 -36.62 5.81
C ALA A 111 10.24 -36.83 4.60
N GLY A 112 11.55 -36.91 4.87
CA GLY A 112 12.59 -37.13 3.85
C GLY A 112 12.53 -36.10 2.70
N GLN A 113 12.83 -36.57 1.49
CA GLN A 113 12.85 -35.73 0.29
C GLN A 113 11.56 -34.93 0.06
N ALA A 114 10.40 -35.49 0.42
CA ALA A 114 9.12 -34.80 0.25
C ALA A 114 9.01 -33.54 1.14
N LYS A 115 9.62 -33.57 2.32
CA LYS A 115 9.71 -32.39 3.20
C LYS A 115 10.66 -31.35 2.61
N ASP A 116 11.83 -31.78 2.18
CA ASP A 116 12.85 -30.88 1.63
C ASP A 116 12.33 -30.14 0.39
N VAL A 117 11.68 -30.86 -0.53
CA VAL A 117 11.05 -30.26 -1.72
C VAL A 117 9.96 -29.27 -1.32
N CYS A 118 9.11 -29.61 -0.35
CA CYS A 118 8.05 -28.70 0.13
C CYS A 118 8.62 -27.39 0.69
N VAL A 119 9.68 -27.47 1.50
CA VAL A 119 10.32 -26.29 2.08
C VAL A 119 11.01 -25.44 1.00
N GLU A 120 11.68 -26.05 0.03
CA GLU A 120 12.30 -25.32 -1.07
C GLU A 120 11.27 -24.67 -2.01
N GLU A 121 10.13 -25.31 -2.25
CA GLU A 121 9.00 -24.70 -2.98
C GLU A 121 8.47 -23.47 -2.23
N ALA A 122 8.24 -23.59 -0.92
CA ALA A 122 7.77 -22.48 -0.08
C ALA A 122 8.76 -21.31 -0.09
N LYS A 123 10.06 -21.60 0.00
CA LYS A 123 11.14 -20.61 -0.05
C LYS A 123 11.29 -19.97 -1.44
N ALA A 124 11.04 -20.71 -2.51
CA ALA A 124 11.02 -20.15 -3.87
C ALA A 124 9.88 -19.12 -4.02
N VAL A 125 8.70 -19.42 -3.48
CA VAL A 125 7.57 -18.49 -3.44
C VAL A 125 7.91 -17.24 -2.63
N GLU A 126 8.50 -17.40 -1.44
CA GLU A 126 8.96 -16.28 -0.60
C GLU A 126 9.97 -15.40 -1.35
N THR A 127 10.99 -16.03 -1.94
CA THR A 127 12.07 -15.35 -2.66
C THR A 127 11.50 -14.52 -3.81
N LYS A 128 10.55 -15.08 -4.57
CA LYS A 128 9.85 -14.36 -5.64
C LYS A 128 9.09 -13.15 -5.09
N ALA A 129 8.28 -13.34 -4.04
CA ALA A 129 7.50 -12.25 -3.45
C ALA A 129 8.39 -11.14 -2.85
N LEU A 130 9.51 -11.49 -2.21
CA LEU A 130 10.49 -10.54 -1.70
C LEU A 130 11.21 -9.79 -2.83
N ALA A 131 11.51 -10.46 -3.94
CA ALA A 131 12.09 -9.82 -5.11
C ALA A 131 11.13 -8.79 -5.72
N GLU A 132 9.84 -9.14 -5.86
CA GLU A 132 8.79 -8.23 -6.33
C GLU A 132 8.64 -7.02 -5.39
N ALA A 133 8.62 -7.23 -4.06
CA ALA A 133 8.57 -6.16 -3.08
C ALA A 133 9.79 -5.21 -3.19
N ARG A 134 11.00 -5.76 -3.38
CA ARG A 134 12.24 -4.99 -3.56
C ARG A 134 12.25 -4.21 -4.88
N MET A 135 11.72 -4.78 -5.96
CA MET A 135 11.60 -4.10 -7.25
C MET A 135 10.73 -2.86 -7.13
N ASN A 136 9.56 -2.97 -6.49
CA ASN A 136 8.67 -1.83 -6.27
C ASN A 136 9.35 -0.71 -5.46
N LYS A 137 10.13 -1.06 -4.43
CA LYS A 137 10.95 -0.07 -3.70
C LYS A 137 11.94 0.66 -4.61
N ARG A 138 12.59 -0.04 -5.54
CA ARG A 138 13.53 0.57 -6.50
C ARG A 138 12.82 1.47 -7.50
N ILE A 139 11.65 1.08 -7.99
CA ILE A 139 10.83 1.89 -8.90
C ILE A 139 10.41 3.21 -8.22
N GLU A 140 9.98 3.14 -6.96
CA GLU A 140 9.59 4.34 -6.20
C GLU A 140 10.78 5.28 -5.93
N ALA A 141 11.96 4.72 -5.64
CA ALA A 141 13.18 5.52 -5.53
C ALA A 141 13.52 6.21 -6.86
N ALA A 142 13.52 5.46 -7.98
CA ALA A 142 13.79 6.02 -9.31
C ALA A 142 12.78 7.11 -9.71
N ARG A 143 11.49 6.96 -9.34
CA ARG A 143 10.47 8.00 -9.55
C ARG A 143 10.75 9.26 -8.73
N SER A 144 11.19 9.10 -7.49
CA SER A 144 11.57 10.22 -6.62
C SER A 144 12.78 10.98 -7.17
N ASP A 145 13.81 10.25 -7.60
CA ASP A 145 15.03 10.82 -8.17
C ASP A 145 14.71 11.59 -9.47
N ALA A 146 13.95 10.97 -10.38
CA ALA A 146 13.51 11.63 -11.62
C ALA A 146 12.66 12.88 -11.37
N ALA A 147 11.82 12.89 -10.32
CA ALA A 147 11.07 14.08 -9.92
C ALA A 147 11.98 15.18 -9.38
N SER A 148 13.02 14.84 -8.60
CA SER A 148 14.03 15.79 -8.14
C SER A 148 14.79 16.39 -9.31
N ASP A 149 15.32 15.57 -10.22
CA ASP A 149 16.09 16.02 -11.38
C ASP A 149 15.28 16.98 -12.26
N LYS A 150 13.99 16.68 -12.49
CA LYS A 150 13.09 17.57 -13.22
C LYS A 150 12.92 18.92 -12.50
N ASN A 151 12.77 18.89 -11.18
CA ASN A 151 12.63 20.10 -10.38
C ASN A 151 13.93 20.91 -10.31
N ASP A 152 15.09 20.26 -10.25
CA ASP A 152 16.41 20.91 -10.32
C ASP A 152 16.63 21.59 -11.66
N ALA A 153 16.36 20.89 -12.77
CA ALA A 153 16.46 21.46 -14.11
C ALA A 153 15.48 22.63 -14.30
N GLY A 154 14.24 22.48 -13.83
CA GLY A 154 13.23 23.53 -13.86
C GLY A 154 13.60 24.75 -13.02
N TYR A 155 14.16 24.53 -11.83
CA TYR A 155 14.67 25.59 -10.96
C TYR A 155 15.82 26.34 -11.61
N LYS A 156 16.83 25.62 -12.13
CA LYS A 156 17.97 26.22 -12.82
C LYS A 156 17.50 27.14 -13.97
N LEU A 157 16.62 26.64 -14.84
CA LEU A 157 16.06 27.44 -15.93
C LEU A 157 15.26 28.66 -15.43
N ALA A 158 14.50 28.51 -14.35
CA ALA A 158 13.72 29.60 -13.78
C ALA A 158 14.63 30.68 -13.16
N THR A 159 15.72 30.27 -12.49
CA THR A 159 16.71 31.19 -11.95
C THR A 159 17.44 31.95 -13.06
N GLU A 160 17.86 31.28 -14.14
CA GLU A 160 18.43 31.93 -15.33
C GLU A 160 17.47 32.98 -15.92
N LYS A 161 16.17 32.68 -16.00
CA LYS A 161 15.15 33.65 -16.44
C LYS A 161 15.00 34.86 -15.51
N CYS A 162 15.28 34.70 -14.21
CA CYS A 162 15.24 35.81 -13.26
C CYS A 162 16.44 36.77 -13.42
N GLU A 163 17.50 36.38 -14.13
CA GLU A 163 18.71 37.20 -14.28
C GLU A 163 18.48 38.47 -15.11
N SER A 164 17.42 38.50 -15.93
CA SER A 164 17.02 39.72 -16.66
C SER A 164 16.41 40.80 -15.75
N GLN A 165 16.21 40.52 -14.46
CA GLN A 165 15.68 41.44 -13.46
C GLN A 165 16.78 41.95 -12.53
N ALA A 166 16.52 43.02 -11.78
CA ALA A 166 17.45 43.58 -10.80
C ALA A 166 16.75 43.91 -9.48
N GLY A 167 17.55 44.05 -8.41
CA GLY A 167 17.07 44.44 -7.08
C GLY A 167 15.97 43.51 -6.54
N ASP A 168 14.96 44.10 -5.91
CA ASP A 168 13.87 43.38 -5.26
C ASP A 168 13.08 42.49 -6.22
N ALA A 169 12.96 42.89 -7.49
CA ALA A 169 12.27 42.10 -8.50
C ALA A 169 12.99 40.76 -8.74
N LYS A 170 14.33 40.77 -8.86
CA LYS A 170 15.13 39.54 -9.01
C LYS A 170 14.99 38.65 -7.78
N SER A 171 15.07 39.22 -6.57
CA SER A 171 14.91 38.48 -5.32
C SER A 171 13.53 37.82 -5.22
N ALA A 172 12.46 38.55 -5.57
CA ALA A 172 11.10 38.01 -5.60
C ALA A 172 10.94 36.90 -6.65
N CYS A 173 11.55 37.05 -7.82
CA CYS A 173 11.54 36.05 -8.88
C CYS A 173 12.21 34.74 -8.43
N ILE A 174 13.40 34.81 -7.79
CA ILE A 174 14.10 33.64 -7.26
C ILE A 174 13.29 32.96 -6.15
N ALA A 175 12.67 33.74 -5.25
CA ALA A 175 11.82 33.19 -4.19
C ALA A 175 10.61 32.44 -4.78
N GLN A 176 9.98 32.96 -5.82
CA GLN A 176 8.91 32.25 -6.54
C GLN A 176 9.41 30.97 -7.21
N ALA A 177 10.59 31.00 -7.84
CA ALA A 177 11.21 29.80 -8.43
C ALA A 177 11.48 28.72 -7.36
N LYS A 178 12.01 29.11 -6.20
CA LYS A 178 12.22 28.22 -5.06
C LYS A 178 10.92 27.57 -4.60
N ALA A 179 9.87 28.37 -4.40
CA ALA A 179 8.55 27.89 -4.01
C ALA A 179 7.95 26.93 -5.05
N ARG A 180 8.07 27.26 -6.35
CA ARG A 180 7.53 26.46 -7.45
C ARG A 180 8.18 25.09 -7.59
N PHE A 181 9.49 25.00 -7.36
CA PHE A 181 10.26 23.76 -7.57
C PHE A 181 10.65 23.05 -6.26
N GLY A 182 10.09 23.49 -5.13
CA GLY A 182 10.34 22.88 -3.83
C GLY A 182 11.80 22.97 -3.38
N LYS A 183 12.48 24.08 -3.72
CA LYS A 183 13.85 24.35 -3.31
C LYS A 183 13.85 25.25 -2.07
N SER A 184 14.67 24.91 -1.09
CA SER A 184 14.94 25.72 0.10
C SER A 184 15.99 26.79 -0.19
#